data_AF-F6D6G2-F1
#
_entry.id   AF-F6D6G2-F1
#
_cell.length_a   1.000
_cell.length_b   1.000
_cell.length_c   1.000
_cell.angle_alpha   90.00
_cell.angle_beta   90.00
_cell.angle_gamma   90.00
#
_symmetry.space_group_name_H-M   'P 1'
#
loop_
_entity.id
_entity.type
_entity.pdbx_description
1 polymer ?
#
loop_
_entity_poly.entity_id
_entity_poly.type
_entity_poly.pdbx_seq_one_letter_code
_entity_poly.pdbx_strand_id
1 'polypeptide(L)'
;MDNEELERKLVEREYTKEINLCYILSFGAFFVGLYFVSKGYLVGFLGSILSPILGVYLAAKRDKHTMFYGILLILFFSVWIMTYITYLPK
;
A
#
# COMPACT_ATOMS: atom_id res chain seq x y z
N MET A 1 20.43 26.56 -14.49
CA MET A 1 19.34 25.69 -13.99
C MET A 1 18.74 26.44 -12.81
N ASP A 2 17.47 26.81 -12.90
CA ASP A 2 16.86 27.76 -11.97
C ASP A 2 16.58 27.08 -10.62
N ASN A 3 16.78 27.80 -9.52
CA ASN A 3 16.77 27.21 -8.16
C ASN A 3 15.38 26.61 -7.82
N GLU A 4 14.32 27.23 -8.33
CA GLU A 4 12.93 26.76 -8.18
C GLU A 4 12.62 25.46 -8.96
N GLU A 5 13.33 25.18 -10.04
CA GLU A 5 13.14 23.95 -10.82
C GLU A 5 13.79 22.75 -10.12
N LEU A 6 14.90 22.99 -9.43
CA LEU A 6 15.58 21.99 -8.63
C LEU A 6 14.76 21.61 -7.38
N GLU A 7 14.19 22.60 -6.68
CA GLU A 7 13.33 22.36 -5.52
C GLU A 7 12.09 21.54 -5.87
N ARG A 8 11.41 21.85 -6.99
CA ARG A 8 10.25 21.05 -7.46
C ARG A 8 10.60 19.60 -7.75
N LYS A 9 11.73 19.34 -8.42
CA LYS A 9 12.20 17.97 -8.72
C LYS A 9 12.59 17.18 -7.47
N LEU A 10 13.13 17.85 -6.44
CA LEU A 10 13.47 17.20 -5.18
C LEU A 10 12.20 16.77 -4.42
N VAL A 11 11.20 17.65 -4.35
CA VAL A 11 9.91 17.38 -3.73
C VAL A 11 9.17 16.24 -4.44
N GLU A 12 9.16 16.24 -5.77
CA GLU A 12 8.52 15.17 -6.56
C GLU A 12 9.19 13.80 -6.37
N ARG A 13 10.54 13.77 -6.27
CA ARG A 13 11.29 12.54 -5.95
C ARG A 13 10.99 12.02 -4.55
N GLU A 14 10.78 12.91 -3.58
CA GLU A 14 10.45 12.52 -2.21
C GLU A 14 9.06 11.86 -2.14
N TYR A 15 8.04 12.48 -2.76
CA TYR A 15 6.70 11.87 -2.86
C TYR A 15 6.73 10.52 -3.56
N THR A 16 7.50 10.39 -4.65
CA THR A 16 7.63 9.12 -5.37
C THR A 16 8.24 8.02 -4.50
N LYS A 17 9.29 8.34 -3.73
CA LYS A 17 9.91 7.38 -2.80
C LYS A 17 8.94 6.93 -1.72
N GLU A 18 8.17 7.86 -1.17
CA GLU A 18 7.18 7.58 -0.13
C GLU A 18 6.04 6.70 -0.62
N ILE A 19 5.49 6.99 -1.80
CA ILE A 19 4.47 6.16 -2.45
C ILE A 19 5.02 4.73 -2.66
N ASN A 20 6.21 4.62 -3.25
CA ASN A 20 6.82 3.31 -3.50
C ASN A 20 7.05 2.52 -2.20
N LEU A 21 7.51 3.18 -1.14
CA LEU A 21 7.71 2.56 0.16
C LEU A 21 6.38 2.02 0.72
N CYS A 22 5.32 2.83 0.67
CA CYS A 22 4.00 2.40 1.12
C CYS A 22 3.53 1.15 0.38
N TYR A 23 3.70 1.12 -0.95
CA TYR A 23 3.34 -0.03 -1.76
C TYR A 23 4.18 -1.26 -1.42
N ILE A 24 5.50 -1.13 -1.29
CA ILE A 24 6.39 -2.25 -0.95
C ILE A 24 6.01 -2.85 0.41
N LEU A 25 5.78 -2.02 1.43
CA LEU A 25 5.34 -2.47 2.74
C LEU A 25 4.00 -3.19 2.67
N SER A 26 3.05 -2.62 1.92
CA SER A 26 1.76 -3.23 1.62
C SER A 26 1.90 -4.64 1.03
N PHE A 27 2.63 -4.76 -0.08
CA PHE A 27 2.82 -6.04 -0.76
C PHE A 27 3.56 -7.05 0.12
N GLY A 28 4.58 -6.61 0.86
CA GLY A 28 5.29 -7.46 1.81
C GLY A 28 4.35 -8.04 2.87
N ALA A 29 3.54 -7.19 3.52
CA ALA A 29 2.55 -7.63 4.49
C ALA A 29 1.49 -8.56 3.87
N PHE A 30 1.08 -8.29 2.63
CA PHE A 30 0.17 -9.16 1.90
C PHE A 30 0.73 -10.58 1.74
N PHE A 31 1.97 -10.75 1.28
CA PHE A 31 2.56 -12.07 1.08
C PHE A 31 2.79 -12.81 2.40
N VAL A 32 3.20 -12.10 3.46
CA VAL A 32 3.33 -12.68 4.81
C VAL A 32 1.96 -13.15 5.31
N GLY A 33 0.92 -12.34 5.16
CA GLY A 33 -0.44 -12.72 5.54
C GLY A 33 -0.97 -13.89 4.73
N LEU A 34 -0.72 -13.92 3.41
CA LEU A 34 -1.11 -15.02 2.53
C LEU A 34 -0.46 -16.34 2.95
N TYR A 35 0.83 -16.30 3.29
CA TYR A 35 1.54 -17.47 3.79
C TYR A 35 0.87 -18.04 5.04
N PHE A 36 0.55 -17.20 6.03
CA PHE A 36 -0.15 -17.64 7.23
C PHE A 36 -1.55 -18.19 6.94
N VAL A 37 -2.33 -17.50 6.10
CA VAL A 37 -3.67 -17.95 5.69
C VAL A 37 -3.61 -19.30 4.98
N SER A 38 -2.63 -19.52 4.09
CA SER A 38 -2.45 -20.80 3.37
C SER A 38 -2.12 -21.97 4.30
N LYS A 39 -1.67 -21.69 5.52
CA LYS A 39 -1.42 -22.67 6.58
C LYS A 39 -2.58 -22.82 7.56
N GLY A 40 -3.69 -22.10 7.34
CA GLY A 40 -4.89 -22.13 8.18
C GLY A 40 -4.88 -21.11 9.34
N TYR A 41 -3.86 -20.25 9.43
CA TYR A 41 -3.79 -19.25 10.49
C TYR A 41 -4.59 -18.00 10.11
N LEU A 42 -5.71 -17.78 10.80
CA LEU A 42 -6.57 -16.60 10.63
C LEU A 42 -5.85 -15.27 10.93
N VAL A 43 -4.80 -15.29 11.74
CA VAL A 43 -3.99 -14.08 12.01
C VAL A 43 -3.35 -13.49 10.75
N GLY A 44 -3.18 -14.30 9.69
CA GLY A 44 -2.68 -13.82 8.42
C GLY A 44 -3.55 -12.74 7.76
N PHE A 45 -4.85 -12.68 8.08
CA PHE A 45 -5.74 -11.61 7.61
C PHE A 45 -5.30 -10.22 8.08
N LEU A 46 -4.53 -10.10 9.16
CA LEU A 46 -3.98 -8.80 9.58
C LEU A 46 -3.01 -8.20 8.54
N GLY A 47 -2.38 -9.05 7.71
CA GLY A 47 -1.49 -8.60 6.64
C GLY A 47 -2.19 -7.74 5.59
N SER A 48 -3.51 -7.90 5.41
CA SER A 48 -4.26 -7.07 4.46
C SER A 48 -4.58 -5.67 5.00
N ILE A 49 -4.62 -5.49 6.32
CA ILE A 49 -4.98 -4.22 6.99
C ILE A 49 -3.94 -3.12 6.73
N LEU A 50 -2.70 -3.49 6.38
CA LEU A 50 -1.66 -2.50 6.13
C LEU A 50 -1.94 -1.64 4.88
N SER A 51 -2.61 -2.20 3.84
CA SER A 51 -3.03 -1.43 2.65
C SER A 51 -3.92 -0.25 2.97
N PRO A 52 -5.09 -0.44 3.62
CA PRO A 52 -5.99 0.66 3.87
C PRO A 52 -5.36 1.69 4.82
N ILE A 53 -4.53 1.29 5.78
CA ILE A 53 -3.82 2.24 6.65
C ILE A 53 -2.89 3.15 5.84
N LEU A 54 -1.99 2.55 5.05
CA LEU A 54 -1.03 3.31 4.23
C LEU A 54 -1.75 4.07 3.10
N GLY A 55 -2.84 3.53 2.59
CA GLY A 55 -3.66 4.14 1.55
C GLY A 55 -4.37 5.39 2.07
N VAL A 56 -4.97 5.35 3.26
CA VAL A 56 -5.54 6.53 3.92
C VAL A 56 -4.46 7.57 4.22
N TYR A 57 -3.28 7.13 4.68
CA TYR A 57 -2.14 8.02 4.90
C TYR A 57 -1.74 8.81 3.64
N LEU A 58 -1.61 8.13 2.49
CA LEU A 58 -1.32 8.79 1.22
C LEU A 58 -2.51 9.63 0.71
N ALA A 59 -3.74 9.14 0.87
CA ALA A 59 -4.96 9.84 0.46
C ALA A 59 -5.20 11.14 1.23
N ALA A 60 -4.68 11.27 2.45
CA ALA A 60 -4.77 12.49 3.25
C ALA A 60 -3.81 13.61 2.77
N LYS A 61 -2.87 13.32 1.86
CA LYS A 61 -1.96 14.35 1.33
C LYS A 61 -2.68 15.26 0.32
N ARG A 62 -2.30 16.54 0.30
CA ARG A 62 -2.90 17.56 -0.59
C ARG A 62 -2.54 17.37 -2.07
N ASP A 63 -1.54 16.57 -2.37
CA ASP A 63 -1.10 16.30 -3.74
C ASP A 63 -2.05 15.29 -4.43
N LYS A 64 -2.61 15.69 -5.58
CA LYS A 64 -3.61 14.89 -6.31
C LYS A 64 -3.04 13.56 -6.80
N HIS A 65 -1.75 13.54 -7.17
CA HIS A 65 -1.08 12.32 -7.62
C HIS A 65 -0.97 11.34 -6.45
N THR A 66 -0.38 11.77 -5.33
CA THR A 66 -0.27 10.98 -4.09
C THR A 66 -1.63 10.49 -3.59
N MET A 67 -2.66 11.33 -3.65
CA MET A 67 -4.02 10.95 -3.28
C MET A 67 -4.56 9.80 -4.12
N PHE A 68 -4.35 9.85 -5.45
CA PHE A 68 -4.77 8.79 -6.37
C PHE A 68 -4.10 7.44 -6.02
N TYR A 69 -2.80 7.44 -5.75
CA TYR A 69 -2.08 6.23 -5.32
C TYR A 69 -2.56 5.73 -3.95
N GLY A 70 -2.91 6.64 -3.03
CA GLY A 70 -3.53 6.27 -1.76
C GLY A 70 -4.85 5.52 -1.95
N ILE A 71 -5.73 6.04 -2.81
CA ILE A 71 -7.02 5.39 -3.14
C ILE A 71 -6.82 4.01 -3.77
N LEU A 72 -5.88 3.87 -4.71
CA LEU A 72 -5.55 2.58 -5.30
C LEU A 72 -5.09 1.56 -4.25
N LEU A 73 -4.28 2.00 -3.28
CA LEU A 73 -3.82 1.14 -2.19
C LEU A 73 -4.99 0.69 -1.29
N ILE A 74 -5.96 1.56 -1.03
CA ILE A 74 -7.20 1.19 -0.32
C ILE A 74 -7.97 0.13 -1.12
N LEU A 75 -8.09 0.27 -2.44
CA LEU A 75 -8.80 -0.71 -3.28
C LEU A 75 -8.13 -2.09 -3.29
N PHE A 76 -6.80 -2.16 -3.18
CA PHE A 76 -6.10 -3.44 -3.06
C PHE A 76 -6.50 -4.24 -1.81
N PHE A 77 -6.96 -3.58 -0.74
CA PHE A 77 -7.48 -4.26 0.44
C PHE A 77 -8.54 -5.32 0.10
N SER A 78 -9.52 -4.94 -0.73
CA SER A 78 -10.61 -5.83 -1.14
C SER A 78 -10.08 -7.03 -1.93
N VAL A 79 -9.12 -6.79 -2.84
CA VAL A 79 -8.48 -7.85 -3.64
C VAL A 79 -7.72 -8.83 -2.75
N TRP A 80 -7.01 -8.33 -1.74
CA TRP A 80 -6.25 -9.15 -0.82
C TRP A 80 -7.13 -10.02 0.06
N ILE A 81 -8.21 -9.46 0.61
CA ILE A 81 -9.20 -10.22 1.40
C ILE A 81 -9.80 -11.35 0.56
N MET A 82 -10.22 -11.07 -0.68
CA MET A 82 -10.73 -12.10 -1.59
C MET A 82 -9.69 -13.19 -1.86
N THR A 83 -8.43 -12.79 -2.04
CA THR A 83 -7.33 -13.75 -2.22
C THR A 83 -7.16 -14.63 -0.99
N TYR A 84 -7.11 -14.05 0.21
CA TYR A 84 -6.99 -14.82 1.46
C TYR A 84 -8.12 -15.84 1.64
N ILE A 85 -9.37 -15.44 1.39
CA ILE A 85 -10.52 -16.35 1.47
C ILE A 85 -10.36 -17.53 0.49
N THR A 86 -9.84 -17.26 -0.71
CA THR A 86 -9.63 -18.29 -1.75
C THR A 86 -8.56 -19.31 -1.34
N TYR A 87 -7.54 -18.88 -0.61
CA TYR A 87 -6.40 -19.71 -0.19
C TYR A 87 -6.53 -20.26 1.24
N LEU A 88 -7.64 -19.99 1.94
CA LEU A 88 -7.89 -20.56 3.25
C LEU A 88 -8.14 -22.08 3.11
N PRO A 89 -7.39 -22.94 3.82
CA PRO A 89 -7.62 -24.38 3.78
C PRO A 89 -9.02 -24.70 4.33
N LYS A 90 -9.72 -25.58 3.62
CA LYS A 90 -11.08 -26.04 3.94
C LYS A 90 -11.08 -27.13 4.99
#